data_AF-A0A671L9D1-F1
#
_entry.id   AF-A0A671L9D1-F1
#
_cell.length_a   1.000
_cell.length_b   1.000
_cell.length_c   1.000
_cell.angle_alpha   90.00
_cell.angle_beta   90.00
_cell.angle_gamma   90.00
#
_symmetry.space_group_name_H-M   'P 1'
#
loop_
_entity.id
_entity.type
_entity.pdbx_description
1 polymer ?
#
loop_
_entity_poly.entity_id
_entity_poly.type
_entity_poly.pdbx_seq_one_letter_code
_entity_poly.pdbx_strand_id
1 'polypeptide(L)'
;MIFVCCLLVYFPAVKILNSKFFFCSGSLRFISIEKACDGKANCAGGEDEITCVSKLWTNDTYPVRLMGDRLVLQVFSNEGGWRTVCADNWRTKHTRLACQQLGYTVSPRSTRIPVRSLLFNPQDAFATVSKNSTHSDIQSFLSVSDRCFSGSVVSVSCSDCGEVVGEDRIVGGLDTAVEHWPWQVSLQWNHQHVCGGALLSKHWVISTAHCFTGRTRELSPWTVVLGQTEVAGSRGVSVETIVVHNNYSRLSNDFDIAMLKLTWPVTVGDSILPVCLPPHQLSMKEMLVVTGWGLLKEKGELPSVLQKASVPLIDRSECSKPSVYGSAITPRMLCAGFLKGNIDACQGDSGGLLVYLSSRWQLMGIVSWGVGCAREGKPGVYTDVSQLLNWIYTVMERQP
;
A
#
# COMPACT_ATOMS: atom_id res chain seq x y z
N MET A 1 -31.27 -26.69 -30.88
CA MET A 1 -31.85 -25.43 -30.35
C MET A 1 -32.16 -25.43 -28.85
N ILE A 2 -32.16 -26.58 -28.15
CA ILE A 2 -32.42 -26.65 -26.70
C ILE A 2 -31.13 -26.47 -25.87
N PHE A 3 -29.98 -26.93 -26.36
CA PHE A 3 -28.68 -26.79 -25.67
C PHE A 3 -28.17 -25.34 -25.55
N VAL A 4 -28.47 -24.49 -26.54
CA VAL A 4 -28.06 -23.08 -26.54
C VAL A 4 -28.90 -22.25 -25.55
N CYS A 5 -30.17 -22.63 -25.34
CA CYS A 5 -31.07 -21.95 -24.41
C CYS A 5 -30.70 -22.24 -22.94
N CYS A 6 -30.27 -23.47 -22.63
CA CYS A 6 -29.75 -23.79 -21.29
C CYS A 6 -28.50 -22.97 -20.95
N LEU A 7 -27.51 -22.85 -21.84
CA LEU A 7 -26.30 -22.05 -21.58
C LEU A 7 -26.59 -20.56 -21.37
N LEU A 8 -27.56 -19.99 -22.09
CA LEU A 8 -27.96 -18.58 -21.98
C LEU A 8 -28.70 -18.24 -20.67
N VAL A 9 -29.35 -19.21 -20.02
CA VAL A 9 -30.01 -19.02 -18.71
C VAL A 9 -29.12 -19.48 -17.55
N TYR A 10 -28.27 -20.49 -17.77
CA TYR A 10 -27.37 -21.06 -16.76
C TYR A 10 -26.27 -20.08 -16.36
N PHE A 11 -25.66 -19.37 -17.31
CA PHE A 11 -24.61 -18.39 -17.01
C PHE A 11 -25.11 -17.21 -16.14
N PRO A 12 -26.24 -16.55 -16.46
CA PRO A 12 -26.81 -15.54 -15.58
C PRO A 12 -27.25 -16.11 -14.22
N ALA A 13 -27.85 -17.30 -14.19
CA ALA A 13 -28.33 -17.91 -12.96
C ALA A 13 -27.17 -18.27 -12.00
N VAL A 14 -26.08 -18.87 -12.51
CA VAL A 14 -24.87 -19.16 -11.72
C VAL A 14 -24.20 -17.88 -11.24
N LYS A 15 -24.14 -16.85 -12.08
CA LYS A 15 -23.58 -15.54 -11.71
C LYS A 15 -24.41 -14.85 -10.61
N ILE A 16 -25.74 -14.96 -10.67
CA ILE A 16 -26.65 -14.47 -9.62
C ILE A 16 -26.51 -15.31 -8.34
N LEU A 17 -26.38 -16.63 -8.47
CA LEU A 17 -26.22 -17.54 -7.34
C LEU A 17 -24.94 -17.23 -6.57
N ASN A 18 -23.79 -17.14 -7.25
CA ASN A 18 -22.50 -16.81 -6.63
C ASN A 18 -22.43 -15.35 -6.12
N SER A 19 -23.32 -14.46 -6.59
CA SER A 19 -23.40 -13.09 -6.06
C SER A 19 -24.15 -12.99 -4.72
N LYS A 20 -24.90 -14.02 -4.34
CA LYS A 20 -25.79 -14.02 -3.16
C LYS A 20 -25.53 -15.18 -2.20
N PHE A 21 -24.89 -16.24 -2.67
CA PHE A 21 -24.73 -17.48 -1.92
C PHE A 21 -23.30 -18.00 -1.99
N PHE A 22 -22.83 -18.51 -0.85
CA PHE A 22 -21.60 -19.28 -0.73
C PHE A 22 -21.93 -20.77 -0.81
N PHE A 23 -21.14 -21.54 -1.56
CA PHE A 23 -21.36 -22.98 -1.72
C PHE A 23 -20.45 -23.78 -0.79
N CYS A 24 -21.03 -24.43 0.22
CA CYS A 24 -20.32 -25.36 1.08
C CYS A 24 -20.08 -26.67 0.32
N SER A 25 -18.83 -26.98 0.00
CA SER A 25 -18.47 -28.16 -0.79
C SER A 25 -18.68 -29.46 -0.02
N GLY A 26 -18.26 -29.52 1.26
CA GLY A 26 -18.37 -30.72 2.08
C GLY A 26 -19.81 -31.07 2.53
N SER A 27 -20.75 -30.14 2.41
CA SER A 27 -22.17 -30.39 2.73
C SER A 27 -23.13 -30.17 1.55
N LEU A 28 -22.60 -29.85 0.36
CA LEU A 28 -23.33 -29.60 -0.88
C LEU A 28 -24.54 -28.66 -0.70
N ARG A 29 -24.37 -27.59 0.08
CA ARG A 29 -25.42 -26.62 0.39
C ARG A 29 -24.99 -25.19 0.12
N PHE A 30 -25.97 -24.33 -0.14
CA PHE A 30 -25.77 -22.90 -0.24
C PHE A 30 -26.11 -22.21 1.09
N ILE A 31 -25.23 -21.33 1.55
CA ILE A 31 -25.51 -20.37 2.63
C ILE A 31 -25.57 -18.96 2.04
N SER A 32 -26.24 -18.04 2.73
CA SER A 32 -26.18 -16.62 2.35
C SER A 32 -24.73 -16.15 2.35
N ILE A 33 -24.32 -15.32 1.39
CA ILE A 33 -22.97 -14.75 1.33
C ILE A 33 -22.62 -13.95 2.62
N GLU A 34 -23.62 -13.39 3.30
CA GLU A 34 -23.44 -12.68 4.57
C GLU A 34 -23.05 -13.60 5.73
N LYS A 35 -23.29 -14.90 5.58
CA LYS A 35 -22.95 -15.94 6.55
C LYS A 35 -21.58 -16.57 6.31
N ALA A 36 -20.91 -16.22 5.20
CA ALA A 36 -19.52 -16.57 4.97
C ALA A 36 -18.62 -15.49 5.58
N CYS A 37 -17.50 -15.90 6.19
CA CYS A 37 -16.61 -15.01 6.93
C CYS A 37 -17.33 -14.21 8.03
N ASP A 38 -18.27 -14.85 8.74
CA ASP A 38 -19.03 -14.28 9.86
C ASP A 38 -18.48 -14.71 11.24
N GLY A 39 -17.43 -15.53 11.24
CA GLY A 39 -16.79 -16.08 12.44
C GLY A 39 -17.49 -17.31 13.01
N LYS A 40 -18.50 -17.87 12.33
CA LYS A 40 -19.22 -19.08 12.73
C LYS A 40 -19.13 -20.11 11.62
N ALA A 41 -18.81 -21.34 11.99
CA ALA A 41 -18.78 -22.45 11.05
C ALA A 41 -20.20 -22.79 10.56
N ASN A 42 -20.62 -22.17 9.47
CA ASN A 42 -21.90 -22.42 8.81
C ASN A 42 -21.75 -23.44 7.67
N CYS A 43 -20.54 -23.89 7.33
CA CYS A 43 -20.27 -25.07 6.51
C CYS A 43 -19.66 -26.21 7.34
N ALA A 44 -19.72 -27.44 6.80
CA ALA A 44 -19.00 -28.57 7.38
C ALA A 44 -17.50 -28.24 7.46
N GLY A 45 -16.85 -28.56 8.59
CA GLY A 45 -15.44 -28.24 8.79
C GLY A 45 -15.09 -26.74 8.85
N GLY A 46 -16.09 -25.84 8.86
CA GLY A 46 -15.88 -24.39 8.85
C GLY A 46 -15.30 -23.86 7.54
N GLU A 47 -15.53 -24.55 6.41
CA GLU A 47 -15.04 -24.16 5.07
C GLU A 47 -15.26 -22.68 4.74
N ASP A 48 -16.38 -22.12 5.21
CA ASP A 48 -16.78 -20.72 5.05
C ASP A 48 -15.94 -19.71 5.83
N GLU A 49 -15.07 -20.16 6.73
CA GLU A 49 -14.24 -19.33 7.60
C GLU A 49 -12.73 -19.51 7.34
N ILE A 50 -12.34 -20.49 6.52
CA ILE A 50 -10.93 -20.83 6.28
C ILE A 50 -10.25 -19.84 5.32
N THR A 51 -10.99 -19.36 4.31
CA THR A 51 -10.46 -18.52 3.23
C THR A 51 -10.99 -17.09 3.30
N CYS A 52 -10.83 -16.49 4.48
CA CYS A 52 -11.35 -15.16 4.78
C CYS A 52 -10.25 -14.11 4.94
N VAL A 53 -10.61 -12.87 4.66
CA VAL A 53 -9.81 -11.69 5.00
C VAL A 53 -9.50 -11.72 6.50
N SER A 54 -8.21 -11.66 6.81
CA SER A 54 -7.70 -11.60 8.17
C SER A 54 -7.57 -10.16 8.65
N LYS A 55 -7.57 -9.98 9.97
CA LYS A 55 -7.35 -8.67 10.61
C LYS A 55 -6.05 -8.72 11.41
N LEU A 56 -5.23 -7.68 11.28
CA LEU A 56 -4.03 -7.53 12.11
C LEU A 56 -4.13 -6.27 12.97
N TRP A 57 -3.91 -6.47 14.27
CA TRP A 57 -3.69 -5.41 15.24
C TRP A 57 -2.19 -5.22 15.46
N THR A 58 -1.74 -3.98 15.54
CA THR A 58 -0.39 -3.65 15.98
C THR A 58 -0.39 -2.33 16.73
N ASN A 59 0.11 -2.35 17.95
CA ASN A 59 0.54 -1.15 18.67
C ASN A 59 2.07 -1.11 18.79
N ASP A 60 2.76 -2.07 18.18
CA ASP A 60 4.19 -2.23 18.31
C ASP A 60 4.89 -1.24 17.37
N THR A 61 5.98 -0.64 17.87
CA THR A 61 6.86 0.16 17.02
C THR A 61 7.70 -0.78 16.19
N TYR A 62 7.61 -0.68 14.86
CA TYR A 62 8.50 -1.45 14.00
C TYR A 62 9.93 -0.96 14.21
N PRO A 63 10.91 -1.82 14.55
CA PRO A 63 12.13 -1.37 15.18
C PRO A 63 13.19 -0.83 14.20
N VAL A 64 12.87 -0.73 12.91
CA VAL A 64 13.74 -0.16 11.86
C VAL A 64 12.96 0.90 11.10
N ARG A 65 13.59 2.04 10.82
CA ARG A 65 13.00 3.03 9.93
C ARG A 65 14.05 3.80 9.12
N LEU A 66 13.60 4.40 8.03
CA LEU A 66 14.38 5.33 7.22
C LEU A 66 13.84 6.76 7.45
N MET A 67 14.75 7.73 7.57
CA MET A 67 14.41 9.12 7.87
C MET A 67 14.83 10.07 6.73
N GLY A 68 13.87 10.90 6.33
CA GLY A 68 14.02 11.99 5.36
C GLY A 68 14.50 11.56 3.97
N ASP A 69 14.74 12.55 3.13
CA ASP A 69 15.10 12.36 1.71
C ASP A 69 16.43 11.60 1.52
N ARG A 70 17.27 11.59 2.56
CA ARG A 70 18.57 10.90 2.54
C ARG A 70 18.51 9.45 3.03
N LEU A 71 17.34 8.93 3.38
CA LEU A 71 17.12 7.54 3.79
C LEU A 71 18.06 7.11 4.94
N VAL A 72 18.19 7.98 5.95
CA VAL A 72 19.08 7.72 7.09
C VAL A 72 18.48 6.63 7.94
N LEU A 73 19.27 5.60 8.24
CA LEU A 73 18.82 4.44 9.01
C LEU A 73 18.72 4.80 10.50
N GLN A 74 17.56 4.53 11.08
CA GLN A 74 17.36 4.54 12.52
C GLN A 74 16.83 3.20 13.00
N VAL A 75 17.21 2.84 14.22
CA VAL A 75 16.73 1.65 14.90
C VAL A 75 16.13 2.01 16.25
N PHE A 76 15.12 1.27 16.66
CA PHE A 76 14.53 1.41 17.99
C PHE A 76 15.30 0.55 18.98
N SER A 77 15.70 1.16 20.10
CA SER A 77 16.29 0.47 21.26
C SER A 77 15.35 0.59 22.45
N ASN A 78 15.07 -0.52 23.12
CA ASN A 78 14.21 -0.55 24.31
C ASN A 78 14.78 0.29 25.47
N GLU A 79 16.09 0.49 25.51
CA GLU A 79 16.79 1.22 26.57
C GLU A 79 16.77 2.74 26.38
N GLY A 80 16.33 3.24 25.21
CA GLY A 80 16.50 4.67 24.92
C GLY A 80 15.69 5.27 23.76
N GLY A 81 14.85 4.47 23.10
CA GLY A 81 14.05 4.91 21.96
C GLY A 81 14.82 4.86 20.64
N TRP A 82 14.47 5.75 19.71
CA TRP A 82 15.07 5.80 18.38
C TRP A 82 16.54 6.26 18.43
N ARG A 83 17.39 5.58 17.67
CA ARG A 83 18.83 5.83 17.56
C ARG A 83 19.26 5.91 16.10
N THR A 84 20.14 6.86 15.79
CA THR A 84 20.69 6.99 14.43
C THR A 84 21.90 6.09 14.26
N VAL A 85 21.91 5.28 13.20
CA VAL A 85 22.95 4.26 13.02
C VAL A 85 24.24 4.88 12.46
N CYS A 86 25.33 4.68 13.17
CA CYS A 86 26.67 5.12 12.80
C CYS A 86 27.32 4.24 11.75
N ALA A 87 28.17 4.86 10.92
CA ALA A 87 28.97 4.15 9.94
C ALA A 87 30.13 3.35 10.57
N ASP A 88 30.36 3.51 11.87
CA ASP A 88 31.32 2.78 12.68
C ASP A 88 31.09 1.26 12.59
N ASN A 89 32.12 0.55 12.13
CA ASN A 89 32.10 -0.91 11.90
C ASN A 89 30.96 -1.41 10.98
N TRP A 90 30.28 -0.51 10.25
CA TRP A 90 29.22 -0.87 9.32
C TRP A 90 29.80 -1.59 8.08
N ARG A 91 29.11 -2.63 7.63
CA ARG A 91 29.55 -3.53 6.55
C ARG A 91 28.35 -3.93 5.69
N THR A 92 28.62 -4.48 4.51
CA THR A 92 27.59 -4.93 3.56
C THR A 92 26.60 -5.92 4.18
N LYS A 93 27.04 -6.80 5.09
CA LYS A 93 26.16 -7.74 5.79
C LYS A 93 25.04 -7.05 6.59
N HIS A 94 25.38 -5.95 7.28
CA HIS A 94 24.42 -5.17 8.07
C HIS A 94 23.44 -4.42 7.18
N THR A 95 23.90 -3.95 6.02
CA THR A 95 23.04 -3.32 5.00
C THR A 95 21.99 -4.30 4.48
N ARG A 96 22.42 -5.53 4.14
CA ARG A 96 21.50 -6.60 3.71
C ARG A 96 20.46 -6.92 4.78
N LEU A 97 20.90 -7.05 6.03
CA LEU A 97 20.02 -7.38 7.15
C LEU A 97 18.96 -6.31 7.39
N ALA A 98 19.37 -5.04 7.44
CA ALA A 98 18.44 -3.92 7.62
C ALA A 98 17.41 -3.84 6.47
N CYS A 99 17.84 -4.09 5.22
CA CYS A 99 16.93 -4.11 4.08
C CYS A 99 15.98 -5.30 4.10
N GLN A 100 16.47 -6.49 4.45
CA GLN A 100 15.63 -7.69 4.58
C GLN A 100 14.53 -7.48 5.61
N GLN A 101 14.86 -6.86 6.75
CA GLN A 101 13.90 -6.51 7.78
C GLN A 101 12.86 -5.49 7.26
N LEU A 102 13.28 -4.50 6.47
CA LEU A 102 12.36 -3.58 5.78
C LEU A 102 11.58 -4.24 4.61
N GLY A 103 11.71 -5.55 4.38
CA GLY A 103 10.98 -6.29 3.34
C GLY A 103 11.61 -6.24 1.95
N TYR A 104 12.84 -5.73 1.82
CA TYR A 104 13.54 -5.55 0.56
C TYR A 104 14.78 -6.45 0.47
N THR A 105 14.97 -7.13 -0.67
CA THR A 105 16.01 -8.17 -0.79
C THR A 105 16.98 -7.96 -1.96
N VAL A 106 16.72 -7.01 -2.83
CA VAL A 106 17.48 -6.84 -4.07
C VAL A 106 18.57 -5.78 -3.91
N SER A 107 19.80 -6.15 -4.29
CA SER A 107 20.97 -5.27 -4.42
C SER A 107 21.11 -4.14 -3.39
N PRO A 108 21.01 -4.41 -2.07
CA PRO A 108 21.01 -3.35 -1.06
C PRO A 108 22.37 -2.66 -0.98
N ARG A 109 22.35 -1.32 -0.95
CA ARG A 109 23.54 -0.45 -0.90
C ARG A 109 23.46 0.46 0.32
N SER A 110 24.62 0.83 0.86
CA SER A 110 24.71 1.86 1.89
C SER A 110 25.75 2.91 1.53
N THR A 111 25.48 4.13 1.96
CA THR A 111 26.39 5.28 1.82
C THR A 111 26.60 5.94 3.19
N ARG A 112 27.65 6.74 3.29
CA ARG A 112 28.01 7.46 4.53
C ARG A 112 27.62 8.93 4.39
N ILE A 113 26.87 9.43 5.37
CA ILE A 113 26.43 10.83 5.41
C ILE A 113 27.05 11.52 6.62
N PRO A 114 27.77 12.64 6.46
CA PRO A 114 28.31 13.38 7.59
C PRO A 114 27.20 13.83 8.55
N VAL A 115 27.38 13.61 9.85
CA VAL A 115 26.39 13.96 10.90
C VAL A 115 25.99 15.44 10.82
N ARG A 116 26.97 16.33 10.57
CA ARG A 116 26.76 17.78 10.41
C ARG A 116 25.82 18.20 9.26
N SER A 117 25.52 17.28 8.34
CA SER A 117 24.68 17.55 7.17
C SER A 117 23.24 17.06 7.34
N LEU A 118 22.91 16.50 8.50
CA LEU A 118 21.55 16.08 8.83
C LEU A 118 20.70 17.30 9.17
N LEU A 119 19.50 17.35 8.59
CA LEU A 119 18.53 18.44 8.79
C LEU A 119 17.67 18.27 10.05
N PHE A 120 17.67 17.06 10.62
CA PHE A 120 17.09 16.79 11.93
C PHE A 120 18.23 16.74 12.94
N ASN A 121 18.03 17.31 14.13
CA ASN A 121 18.96 17.12 15.23
C ASN A 121 18.79 15.66 15.70
N PRO A 122 19.75 14.74 15.45
CA PRO A 122 19.70 13.45 16.13
C PRO A 122 19.77 13.81 17.62
N GLN A 123 18.73 13.53 18.40
CA GLN A 123 18.77 13.77 19.84
C GLN A 123 19.85 12.87 20.46
N ASP A 124 21.10 13.35 20.40
CA ASP A 124 22.37 12.89 20.99
C ASP A 124 22.64 11.38 21.10
N ALA A 125 21.90 10.55 20.39
CA ALA A 125 21.87 9.13 20.65
C ALA A 125 22.01 8.32 19.36
N PHE A 126 23.18 7.72 19.24
CA PHE A 126 23.59 6.91 18.12
C PHE A 126 23.49 5.42 18.47
N ALA A 127 23.52 4.61 17.43
CA ALA A 127 23.71 3.17 17.54
C ALA A 127 24.90 2.76 16.68
N THR A 128 25.81 1.96 17.22
CA THR A 128 27.00 1.48 16.50
C THR A 128 27.08 -0.04 16.50
N VAL A 129 27.73 -0.62 15.49
CA VAL A 129 27.97 -2.05 15.45
C VAL A 129 29.08 -2.39 16.43
N SER A 130 28.73 -3.09 17.51
CA SER A 130 29.68 -3.52 18.55
C SER A 130 29.53 -4.98 18.97
N LYS A 131 28.43 -5.63 18.59
CA LYS A 131 28.13 -7.02 18.95
C LYS A 131 28.29 -7.92 17.73
N ASN A 132 28.67 -9.17 17.98
CA ASN A 132 28.53 -10.23 16.98
C ASN A 132 27.30 -11.07 17.36
N SER A 133 26.39 -11.23 16.42
CA SER A 133 25.11 -11.90 16.62
C SER A 133 24.87 -12.90 15.49
N THR A 134 24.07 -13.92 15.79
CA THR A 134 23.54 -14.88 14.81
C THR A 134 22.07 -14.62 14.49
N HIS A 135 21.44 -13.63 15.13
CA HIS A 135 20.04 -13.28 14.89
C HIS A 135 19.86 -12.55 13.54
N SER A 136 18.64 -12.63 12.99
CA SER A 136 18.23 -12.01 11.74
C SER A 136 17.93 -10.51 11.85
N ASP A 137 17.93 -9.94 13.07
CA ASP A 137 17.49 -8.56 13.29
C ASP A 137 18.69 -7.62 13.46
N ILE A 138 18.65 -6.45 12.83
CA ILE A 138 19.79 -5.52 12.84
C ILE A 138 20.10 -5.00 14.25
N GLN A 139 19.08 -4.87 15.10
CA GLN A 139 19.19 -4.40 16.48
C GLN A 139 20.11 -5.28 17.30
N SER A 140 20.18 -6.59 17.01
CA SER A 140 21.02 -7.53 17.75
C SER A 140 22.53 -7.27 17.60
N PHE A 141 22.94 -6.59 16.52
CA PHE A 141 24.34 -6.21 16.27
C PHE A 141 24.72 -4.85 16.86
N LEU A 142 23.72 -4.06 17.25
CA LEU A 142 23.88 -2.65 17.61
C LEU A 142 23.93 -2.46 19.14
N SER A 143 24.70 -1.47 19.56
CA SER A 143 24.70 -0.92 20.92
C SER A 143 24.49 0.58 20.89
N VAL A 144 23.88 1.11 21.95
CA VAL A 144 23.71 2.55 22.13
C VAL A 144 25.08 3.20 22.31
N SER A 145 25.28 4.35 21.68
CA SER A 145 26.49 5.15 21.81
C SER A 145 26.15 6.64 21.81
N ASP A 146 26.85 7.40 22.64
CA ASP A 146 26.68 8.86 22.73
C ASP A 146 27.34 9.59 21.56
N ARG A 147 28.23 8.93 20.81
CA ARG A 147 29.01 9.55 19.74
C ARG A 147 29.19 8.65 18.54
N CYS A 148 29.29 9.29 17.38
CA CYS A 148 29.62 8.65 16.12
C CYS A 148 31.11 8.89 15.81
N PHE A 149 32.00 7.94 16.13
CA PHE A 149 33.45 8.13 15.96
C PHE A 149 33.85 8.37 14.51
N SER A 150 33.16 7.74 13.57
CA SER A 150 33.31 7.94 12.13
C SER A 150 32.87 9.33 11.64
N GLY A 151 32.18 10.11 12.47
CA GLY A 151 31.57 11.40 12.10
C GLY A 151 30.47 11.29 11.03
N SER A 152 30.03 10.07 10.70
CA SER A 152 29.09 9.79 9.62
C SER A 152 28.06 8.72 10.01
N VAL A 153 26.83 8.91 9.56
CA VAL A 153 25.72 7.96 9.72
C VAL A 153 25.51 7.15 8.44
N VAL A 154 24.77 6.05 8.57
CA VAL A 154 24.44 5.16 7.47
C VAL A 154 23.15 5.62 6.79
N SER A 155 23.23 5.83 5.48
CA SER A 155 22.06 5.85 4.59
C SER A 155 21.96 4.52 3.87
N VAL A 156 20.75 3.99 3.75
CA VAL A 156 20.50 2.69 3.13
C VAL A 156 19.54 2.83 1.96
N SER A 157 19.90 2.20 0.84
CA SER A 157 19.08 2.04 -0.35
C SER A 157 18.86 0.56 -0.61
N CYS A 158 17.66 0.08 -0.34
CA CYS A 158 17.31 -1.34 -0.44
C CYS A 158 16.83 -1.76 -1.85
N SER A 159 17.42 -1.19 -2.90
CA SER A 159 16.85 -0.99 -4.25
C SER A 159 16.29 -2.23 -4.98
N ASP A 160 14.99 -2.16 -5.29
CA ASP A 160 14.32 -2.59 -6.53
C ASP A 160 12.97 -1.85 -6.74
N CYS A 161 12.82 -0.66 -6.15
CA CYS A 161 11.57 0.08 -6.16
C CYS A 161 11.71 1.48 -6.75
N GLY A 162 10.61 1.99 -7.32
CA GLY A 162 10.42 3.41 -7.65
C GLY A 162 11.36 3.96 -8.72
N GLU A 163 12.01 3.11 -9.52
CA GLU A 163 12.87 3.51 -10.65
C GLU A 163 12.04 3.54 -11.94
N VAL A 164 11.58 4.72 -12.34
CA VAL A 164 11.01 4.93 -13.69
C VAL A 164 11.79 6.08 -14.32
N VAL A 165 12.35 5.84 -15.50
CA VAL A 165 13.13 6.82 -16.26
C VAL A 165 12.21 7.44 -17.30
N GLY A 166 11.95 8.75 -17.17
CA GLY A 166 11.24 9.54 -18.17
C GLY A 166 9.77 9.81 -17.81
N GLU A 167 9.51 10.99 -17.27
CA GLU A 167 8.20 11.62 -17.41
C GLU A 167 8.39 13.07 -17.88
N ASP A 168 7.77 13.39 -19.02
CA ASP A 168 7.37 14.76 -19.32
C ASP A 168 6.16 15.10 -18.44
N ARG A 169 6.28 16.15 -17.63
CA ARG A 169 5.21 16.64 -16.74
C ARG A 169 4.04 17.16 -17.58
N ILE A 170 2.92 16.44 -17.61
CA ILE A 170 1.68 16.90 -18.26
C ILE A 170 0.50 16.76 -17.28
N VAL A 171 -0.32 17.81 -17.20
CA VAL A 171 -1.35 18.05 -16.17
C VAL A 171 -2.76 17.84 -16.73
N GLY A 172 -3.61 17.14 -15.98
CA GLY A 172 -5.06 17.05 -16.19
C GLY A 172 -5.53 15.75 -16.85
N GLY A 173 -5.81 14.73 -16.04
CA GLY A 173 -6.51 13.48 -16.40
C GLY A 173 -6.26 12.97 -17.82
N LEU A 174 -5.19 12.19 -18.00
CA LEU A 174 -4.81 11.66 -19.32
C LEU A 174 -4.58 10.16 -19.25
N ASP A 175 -4.85 9.50 -20.38
CA ASP A 175 -4.38 8.15 -20.66
C ASP A 175 -2.87 8.05 -20.42
N THR A 176 -2.45 6.99 -19.76
CA THR A 176 -1.05 6.67 -19.51
C THR A 176 -0.83 5.17 -19.70
N ALA A 177 0.43 4.78 -19.89
CA ALA A 177 0.85 3.40 -19.95
C ALA A 177 1.29 2.89 -18.57
N VAL A 178 1.13 1.58 -18.33
CA VAL A 178 1.54 0.93 -17.07
C VAL A 178 3.05 0.95 -16.87
N GLU A 179 3.85 1.04 -17.93
CA GLU A 179 5.30 1.14 -17.89
C GLU A 179 5.78 2.44 -17.21
N HIS A 180 4.94 3.49 -17.21
CA HIS A 180 5.22 4.71 -16.43
C HIS A 180 4.85 4.56 -14.96
N TRP A 181 3.97 3.61 -14.63
CA TRP A 181 3.45 3.36 -13.28
C TRP A 181 3.45 1.86 -12.96
N PRO A 182 4.61 1.17 -13.05
CA PRO A 182 4.71 -0.29 -13.10
C PRO A 182 4.31 -1.00 -11.79
N TRP A 183 4.08 -0.22 -10.74
CA TRP A 183 3.54 -0.69 -9.46
C TRP A 183 2.01 -0.72 -9.43
N GLN A 184 1.33 -0.05 -10.36
CA GLN A 184 -0.13 0.03 -10.40
C GLN A 184 -0.72 -1.36 -10.65
N VAL A 185 -1.68 -1.76 -9.82
CA VAL A 185 -2.41 -3.01 -10.00
C VAL A 185 -3.91 -2.78 -10.04
N SER A 186 -4.62 -3.67 -10.73
CA SER A 186 -6.07 -3.78 -10.68
C SER A 186 -6.45 -4.97 -9.81
N LEU A 187 -7.18 -4.70 -8.74
CA LEU A 187 -7.80 -5.72 -7.90
C LEU A 187 -9.16 -6.08 -8.47
N GLN A 188 -9.31 -7.34 -8.86
CA GLN A 188 -10.52 -7.84 -9.48
C GLN A 188 -11.25 -8.83 -8.57
N TRP A 189 -12.55 -8.65 -8.44
CA TRP A 189 -13.46 -9.61 -7.80
C TRP A 189 -14.31 -10.28 -8.88
N ASN A 190 -14.23 -11.60 -9.02
CA ASN A 190 -14.90 -12.35 -10.10
C ASN A 190 -14.57 -11.76 -11.49
N HIS A 191 -13.28 -11.48 -11.74
CA HIS A 191 -12.76 -10.91 -13.00
C HIS A 191 -13.28 -9.51 -13.36
N GLN A 192 -13.86 -8.79 -12.40
CA GLN A 192 -14.28 -7.40 -12.57
C GLN A 192 -13.45 -6.51 -11.68
N HIS A 193 -12.94 -5.41 -12.24
CA HIS A 193 -12.23 -4.40 -11.47
C HIS A 193 -13.11 -3.82 -10.36
N VAL A 194 -12.56 -3.79 -9.15
CA VAL A 194 -13.22 -3.21 -7.97
C VAL A 194 -12.41 -2.08 -7.38
N CYS A 195 -11.09 -2.27 -7.27
CA CYS A 195 -10.17 -1.34 -6.65
C CYS A 195 -8.80 -1.36 -7.36
N GLY A 196 -8.02 -0.30 -7.17
CA GLY A 196 -6.59 -0.27 -7.45
C GLY A 196 -5.75 -0.86 -6.31
N GLY A 197 -4.43 -0.89 -6.52
CA GLY A 197 -3.42 -1.22 -5.52
C GLY A 197 -2.02 -0.85 -5.99
N ALA A 198 -1.04 -1.05 -5.11
CA ALA A 198 0.39 -0.91 -5.42
C ALA A 198 1.15 -2.20 -5.13
N LEU A 199 2.04 -2.59 -6.02
CA LEU A 199 3.06 -3.59 -5.75
C LEU A 199 4.12 -2.99 -4.80
N LEU A 200 4.32 -3.59 -3.62
CA LEU A 200 5.36 -3.22 -2.65
C LEU A 200 6.59 -4.12 -2.71
N SER A 201 6.40 -5.38 -3.11
CA SER A 201 7.46 -6.35 -3.35
C SER A 201 6.95 -7.44 -4.30
N LYS A 202 7.76 -8.43 -4.63
CA LYS A 202 7.33 -9.54 -5.52
C LYS A 202 6.10 -10.30 -5.04
N HIS A 203 5.78 -10.28 -3.74
CA HIS A 203 4.62 -10.98 -3.18
C HIS A 203 3.57 -10.04 -2.59
N TRP A 204 3.92 -8.79 -2.30
CA TRP A 204 3.07 -7.92 -1.50
C TRP A 204 2.46 -6.81 -2.33
N VAL A 205 1.14 -6.69 -2.22
CA VAL A 205 0.35 -5.59 -2.76
C VAL A 205 -0.31 -4.84 -1.60
N ILE A 206 -0.40 -3.52 -1.71
CA ILE A 206 -1.10 -2.66 -0.77
C ILE A 206 -2.32 -2.02 -1.42
N SER A 207 -3.40 -1.85 -0.65
CA SER A 207 -4.65 -1.23 -1.06
C SER A 207 -5.40 -0.69 0.17
N THR A 208 -6.70 -0.41 0.06
CA THR A 208 -7.55 0.06 1.16
C THR A 208 -8.39 -1.06 1.77
N ALA A 209 -8.72 -0.95 3.07
CA ALA A 209 -9.51 -1.95 3.79
C ALA A 209 -10.94 -2.04 3.26
N HIS A 210 -11.53 -0.92 2.86
CA HIS A 210 -12.93 -0.87 2.43
C HIS A 210 -13.23 -1.75 1.21
N CYS A 211 -12.23 -2.00 0.34
CA CYS A 211 -12.33 -2.90 -0.80
C CYS A 211 -12.69 -4.34 -0.39
N PHE A 212 -12.33 -4.75 0.84
CA PHE A 212 -12.44 -6.12 1.35
C PHE A 212 -13.53 -6.28 2.42
N THR A 213 -14.58 -5.46 2.36
CA THR A 213 -15.67 -5.48 3.35
C THR A 213 -17.02 -5.90 2.80
N GLY A 214 -17.88 -6.40 3.69
CA GLY A 214 -19.19 -6.91 3.30
C GLY A 214 -19.05 -8.18 2.47
N ARG A 215 -19.51 -8.14 1.22
CA ARG A 215 -19.56 -9.28 0.30
C ARG A 215 -18.21 -9.67 -0.34
N THR A 216 -17.15 -8.90 -0.13
CA THR A 216 -15.83 -9.12 -0.75
C THR A 216 -14.78 -9.66 0.22
N ARG A 217 -15.23 -10.38 1.26
CA ARG A 217 -14.39 -10.90 2.36
C ARG A 217 -13.73 -12.25 2.08
N GLU A 218 -14.22 -12.99 1.11
CA GLU A 218 -13.62 -14.27 0.73
C GLU A 218 -12.40 -14.07 -0.16
N LEU A 219 -11.39 -14.91 -0.02
CA LEU A 219 -10.15 -14.77 -0.80
C LEU A 219 -10.29 -15.29 -2.24
N SER A 220 -11.05 -16.37 -2.43
CA SER A 220 -11.10 -17.12 -3.70
C SER A 220 -11.50 -16.28 -4.93
N PRO A 221 -12.42 -15.30 -4.85
CA PRO A 221 -12.82 -14.53 -6.02
C PRO A 221 -11.86 -13.37 -6.36
N TRP A 222 -10.88 -13.10 -5.50
CA TRP A 222 -9.90 -12.04 -5.72
C TRP A 222 -8.79 -12.46 -6.68
N THR A 223 -8.42 -11.55 -7.56
CA THR A 223 -7.27 -11.70 -8.45
C THR A 223 -6.57 -10.35 -8.59
N VAL A 224 -5.23 -10.35 -8.59
CA VAL A 224 -4.42 -9.16 -8.82
C VAL A 224 -3.91 -9.15 -10.26
N VAL A 225 -4.28 -8.14 -11.03
CA VAL A 225 -3.78 -7.92 -12.39
C VAL A 225 -2.70 -6.84 -12.36
N LEU A 226 -1.54 -7.15 -12.94
CA LEU A 226 -0.35 -6.28 -12.98
C LEU A 226 0.19 -6.15 -14.41
N GLY A 227 0.94 -5.08 -14.68
CA GLY A 227 1.65 -4.91 -15.95
C GLY A 227 0.74 -4.77 -17.15
N GLN A 228 -0.46 -4.19 -16.97
CA GLN A 228 -1.42 -3.93 -18.03
C GLN A 228 -1.87 -2.48 -17.98
N THR A 229 -1.90 -1.85 -19.15
CA THR A 229 -2.47 -0.50 -19.34
C THR A 229 -4.00 -0.57 -19.41
N GLU A 230 -4.54 -1.63 -19.99
CA GLU A 230 -5.98 -1.86 -20.10
C GLU A 230 -6.49 -2.77 -18.97
N VAL A 231 -7.65 -2.42 -18.39
CA VAL A 231 -8.27 -3.19 -17.30
C VAL A 231 -8.75 -4.56 -17.74
N ALA A 232 -9.14 -4.69 -19.01
CA ALA A 232 -9.81 -5.87 -19.54
C ALA A 232 -8.81 -6.95 -20.02
N GLY A 233 -9.15 -8.22 -19.80
CA GLY A 233 -8.67 -9.30 -20.67
C GLY A 233 -7.45 -10.11 -20.23
N SER A 234 -6.94 -9.99 -19.01
CA SER A 234 -5.74 -10.74 -18.57
C SER A 234 -5.98 -11.70 -17.41
N ARG A 235 -5.13 -12.74 -17.34
CA ARG A 235 -5.02 -13.63 -16.18
C ARG A 235 -4.18 -12.94 -15.12
N GLY A 236 -4.80 -12.53 -14.01
CA GLY A 236 -4.05 -12.05 -12.86
C GLY A 236 -3.55 -13.18 -11.96
N VAL A 237 -2.86 -12.79 -10.88
CA VAL A 237 -2.30 -13.68 -9.87
C VAL A 237 -3.31 -13.86 -8.74
N SER A 238 -3.48 -15.10 -8.27
CA SER A 238 -4.32 -15.43 -7.12
C SER A 238 -3.76 -14.84 -5.82
N VAL A 239 -4.65 -14.63 -4.85
CA VAL A 239 -4.33 -14.08 -3.55
C VAL A 239 -4.25 -15.20 -2.50
N GLU A 240 -3.13 -15.28 -1.79
CA GLU A 240 -2.91 -16.21 -0.68
C GLU A 240 -3.57 -15.71 0.60
N THR A 241 -3.39 -14.43 0.93
CA THR A 241 -3.99 -13.82 2.10
C THR A 241 -4.28 -12.35 1.88
N ILE A 242 -5.31 -11.85 2.56
CA ILE A 242 -5.62 -10.42 2.66
C ILE A 242 -5.64 -10.08 4.14
N VAL A 243 -4.90 -9.04 4.49
CA VAL A 243 -4.77 -8.53 5.86
C VAL A 243 -5.28 -7.11 5.87
N VAL A 244 -6.37 -6.84 6.60
CA VAL A 244 -6.87 -5.48 6.84
C VAL A 244 -6.44 -5.00 8.22
N HIS A 245 -6.29 -3.69 8.36
CA HIS A 245 -6.01 -3.11 9.67
C HIS A 245 -7.19 -3.34 10.63
N ASN A 246 -6.93 -3.89 11.82
CA ASN A 246 -7.99 -4.28 12.74
C ASN A 246 -8.84 -3.09 13.23
N ASN A 247 -8.24 -1.90 13.35
CA ASN A 247 -8.94 -0.68 13.75
C ASN A 247 -9.66 0.04 12.59
N TYR A 248 -9.73 -0.58 11.40
CA TYR A 248 -10.47 0.00 10.29
C TYR A 248 -11.94 0.23 10.66
N SER A 249 -12.42 1.45 10.47
CA SER A 249 -13.79 1.86 10.76
C SER A 249 -14.52 2.27 9.48
N ARG A 250 -15.57 1.53 9.12
CA ARG A 250 -16.43 1.85 7.96
C ARG A 250 -17.21 3.15 8.10
N LEU A 251 -17.36 3.65 9.33
CA LEU A 251 -18.09 4.90 9.60
C LEU A 251 -17.23 6.13 9.34
N SER A 252 -15.95 6.06 9.71
CA SER A 252 -15.01 7.18 9.58
C SER A 252 -14.03 7.02 8.43
N ASN A 253 -13.96 5.85 7.79
CA ASN A 253 -12.89 5.44 6.86
C ASN A 253 -11.48 5.59 7.46
N ASP A 254 -11.37 5.54 8.78
CA ASP A 254 -10.08 5.61 9.46
C ASP A 254 -9.38 4.26 9.45
N PHE A 255 -8.05 4.26 9.39
CA PHE A 255 -7.22 3.05 9.17
C PHE A 255 -7.62 2.26 7.91
N ASP A 256 -7.97 2.96 6.83
CA ASP A 256 -8.40 2.35 5.58
C ASP A 256 -7.20 1.83 4.76
N ILE A 257 -6.63 0.72 5.22
CA ILE A 257 -5.44 0.08 4.65
C ILE A 257 -5.58 -1.44 4.68
N ALA A 258 -5.11 -2.07 3.61
CA ALA A 258 -5.04 -3.52 3.46
C ALA A 258 -3.77 -3.93 2.73
N MET A 259 -3.31 -5.14 3.00
CA MET A 259 -2.24 -5.78 2.26
C MET A 259 -2.68 -7.15 1.76
N LEU A 260 -2.26 -7.49 0.55
CA LEU A 260 -2.54 -8.75 -0.11
C LEU A 260 -1.21 -9.44 -0.38
N LYS A 261 -1.13 -10.72 -0.01
CA LYS A 261 -0.01 -11.58 -0.40
C LYS A 261 -0.43 -12.39 -1.61
N LEU A 262 0.38 -12.34 -2.66
CA LEU A 262 0.20 -13.12 -3.88
C LEU A 262 0.63 -14.57 -3.64
N THR A 263 -0.08 -15.52 -4.23
CA THR A 263 0.26 -16.96 -4.12
C THR A 263 1.63 -17.29 -4.74
N TRP A 264 2.09 -16.49 -5.70
CA TRP A 264 3.38 -16.66 -6.37
C TRP A 264 4.08 -15.30 -6.54
N PRO A 265 5.43 -15.26 -6.47
CA PRO A 265 6.17 -14.04 -6.72
C PRO A 265 5.98 -13.59 -8.17
N VAL A 266 5.75 -12.29 -8.37
CA VAL A 266 5.78 -11.70 -9.71
C VAL A 266 7.21 -11.55 -10.22
N THR A 267 7.36 -11.63 -11.54
CA THR A 267 8.63 -11.32 -12.21
C THR A 267 8.69 -9.83 -12.46
N VAL A 268 9.71 -9.17 -11.91
CA VAL A 268 9.95 -7.74 -12.11
C VAL A 268 10.49 -7.49 -13.52
N GLY A 269 10.02 -6.41 -14.13
CA GLY A 269 10.40 -5.94 -15.47
C GLY A 269 9.89 -4.52 -15.71
N ASP A 270 9.90 -4.08 -16.96
CA ASP A 270 9.58 -2.67 -17.30
C ASP A 270 8.15 -2.26 -16.95
N SER A 271 7.19 -3.19 -17.05
CA SER A 271 5.77 -2.95 -16.73
C SER A 271 5.36 -3.42 -15.33
N ILE A 272 6.25 -4.12 -14.59
CA ILE A 272 5.97 -4.65 -13.26
C ILE A 272 7.16 -4.35 -12.35
N LEU A 273 7.03 -3.36 -11.48
CA LEU A 273 8.09 -2.92 -10.57
C LEU A 273 7.45 -2.42 -9.27
N PRO A 274 7.99 -2.76 -8.10
CA PRO A 274 7.51 -2.22 -6.84
C PRO A 274 7.63 -0.69 -6.71
N VAL A 275 6.71 -0.07 -5.98
CA VAL A 275 6.85 1.32 -5.51
C VAL A 275 7.60 1.35 -4.18
N CYS A 276 8.36 2.42 -3.92
CA CYS A 276 9.01 2.57 -2.63
C CYS A 276 8.02 3.03 -1.55
N LEU A 277 8.16 2.52 -0.34
CA LEU A 277 7.53 3.13 0.83
C LEU A 277 8.29 4.42 1.20
N PRO A 278 7.59 5.45 1.69
CA PRO A 278 8.20 6.72 2.02
C PRO A 278 9.03 6.61 3.30
N PRO A 279 10.16 7.31 3.41
CA PRO A 279 10.83 7.49 4.69
C PRO A 279 9.97 8.37 5.60
N HIS A 280 10.18 8.26 6.91
CA HIS A 280 9.54 9.17 7.85
C HIS A 280 10.04 10.61 7.62
N GLN A 281 9.14 11.57 7.77
CA GLN A 281 9.41 13.01 7.63
C GLN A 281 9.95 13.40 6.24
N LEU A 282 9.50 12.73 5.18
CA LEU A 282 9.73 13.17 3.81
C LEU A 282 9.06 14.52 3.56
N SER A 283 9.81 15.48 2.99
CA SER A 283 9.24 16.77 2.61
C SER A 283 8.69 16.72 1.18
N MET A 284 7.37 16.85 1.04
CA MET A 284 6.71 16.97 -0.26
C MET A 284 6.60 18.46 -0.63
N LYS A 285 7.28 18.86 -1.70
CA LYS A 285 7.29 20.25 -2.19
C LYS A 285 6.70 20.41 -3.58
N GLU A 286 6.63 19.32 -4.33
CA GLU A 286 6.10 19.28 -5.68
C GLU A 286 4.70 18.63 -5.73
N MET A 287 4.11 18.64 -6.92
CA MET A 287 2.85 17.96 -7.19
C MET A 287 3.01 16.45 -7.00
N LEU A 288 1.97 15.81 -6.48
CA LEU A 288 1.83 14.36 -6.45
C LEU A 288 1.13 13.89 -7.71
N VAL A 289 1.30 12.61 -8.04
CA VAL A 289 0.58 11.98 -9.14
C VAL A 289 -0.36 10.92 -8.60
N VAL A 290 -1.62 11.01 -9.00
CA VAL A 290 -2.61 9.96 -8.76
C VAL A 290 -2.83 9.15 -10.03
N THR A 291 -2.91 7.82 -9.88
CA THR A 291 -3.17 6.89 -10.99
C THR A 291 -4.26 5.89 -10.66
N GLY A 292 -5.04 5.51 -11.67
CA GLY A 292 -6.10 4.51 -11.52
C GLY A 292 -7.02 4.37 -12.72
N TRP A 293 -8.03 3.50 -12.56
CA TRP A 293 -9.06 3.21 -13.56
C TRP A 293 -10.47 3.55 -13.04
N GLY A 294 -10.56 4.48 -12.09
CA GLY A 294 -11.82 4.99 -11.59
C GLY A 294 -12.53 5.91 -12.59
N LEU A 295 -13.77 6.26 -12.25
CA LEU A 295 -14.66 7.02 -13.12
C LEU A 295 -14.03 8.36 -13.54
N LEU A 296 -14.10 8.66 -14.85
CA LEU A 296 -13.59 9.93 -15.39
C LEU A 296 -14.40 11.16 -14.95
N LYS A 297 -15.61 10.95 -14.45
CA LYS A 297 -16.52 11.97 -13.93
C LYS A 297 -17.47 11.32 -12.93
N GLU A 298 -18.02 12.12 -12.01
CA GLU A 298 -19.02 11.62 -11.07
C GLU A 298 -20.20 11.00 -11.82
N LYS A 299 -20.55 9.74 -11.51
CA LYS A 299 -21.56 8.93 -12.22
C LYS A 299 -21.26 8.71 -13.71
N GLY A 300 -19.99 8.74 -14.09
CA GLY A 300 -19.50 8.43 -15.43
C GLY A 300 -19.31 6.93 -15.68
N GLU A 301 -18.48 6.63 -16.68
CA GLU A 301 -18.03 5.28 -17.02
C GLU A 301 -16.60 5.05 -16.53
N LEU A 302 -16.25 3.79 -16.27
CA LEU A 302 -14.87 3.40 -15.97
C LEU A 302 -14.07 3.46 -17.28
N PRO A 303 -12.89 4.12 -17.29
CA PRO A 303 -12.00 4.10 -18.43
C PRO A 303 -11.45 2.68 -18.65
N SER A 304 -11.26 2.30 -19.91
CA SER A 304 -10.57 1.05 -20.25
C SER A 304 -9.07 1.16 -20.05
N VAL A 305 -8.50 2.35 -20.21
CA VAL A 305 -7.07 2.68 -20.17
C VAL A 305 -6.71 3.35 -18.85
N LEU A 306 -5.50 3.08 -18.32
CA LEU A 306 -4.99 3.67 -17.09
C LEU A 306 -4.94 5.20 -17.21
N GLN A 307 -5.41 5.89 -16.18
CA GLN A 307 -5.40 7.34 -16.11
C GLN A 307 -4.34 7.84 -15.13
N LYS A 308 -3.83 9.05 -15.37
CA LYS A 308 -3.02 9.80 -14.40
C LYS A 308 -3.48 11.24 -14.25
N ALA A 309 -3.28 11.81 -13.07
CA ALA A 309 -3.47 13.23 -12.82
C ALA A 309 -2.48 13.78 -11.79
N SER A 310 -2.01 15.01 -12.00
CA SER A 310 -1.17 15.72 -11.02
C SER A 310 -2.03 16.55 -10.07
N VAL A 311 -1.82 16.37 -8.76
CA VAL A 311 -2.57 17.04 -7.69
C VAL A 311 -1.64 17.61 -6.63
N PRO A 312 -1.93 18.80 -6.08
CA PRO A 312 -1.14 19.36 -4.99
C PRO A 312 -1.55 18.71 -3.66
N LEU A 313 -0.61 18.64 -2.72
CA LEU A 313 -0.93 18.32 -1.34
C LEU A 313 -1.73 19.47 -0.73
N ILE A 314 -2.76 19.15 0.05
CA ILE A 314 -3.51 20.10 0.86
C ILE A 314 -3.15 19.86 2.32
N ASP A 315 -2.73 20.92 3.02
CA ASP A 315 -2.44 20.85 4.44
C ASP A 315 -3.64 20.31 5.23
N ARG A 316 -3.38 19.44 6.21
CA ARG A 316 -4.43 18.85 7.03
C ARG A 316 -5.29 19.92 7.71
N SER A 317 -4.68 21.01 8.17
CA SER A 317 -5.41 22.14 8.78
C SER A 317 -6.40 22.80 7.83
N GLU A 318 -6.05 22.92 6.55
CA GLU A 318 -6.94 23.42 5.51
C GLU A 318 -8.06 22.42 5.22
N CYS A 319 -7.71 21.14 5.08
CA CYS A 319 -8.67 20.08 4.80
C CYS A 319 -9.67 19.85 5.95
N SER A 320 -9.23 20.07 7.19
CA SER A 320 -10.04 19.99 8.41
C SER A 320 -10.89 21.24 8.68
N LYS A 321 -10.90 22.24 7.79
CA LYS A 321 -11.85 23.37 7.94
C LYS A 321 -13.29 22.87 7.84
N PRO A 322 -14.25 23.45 8.59
CA PRO A 322 -15.66 23.07 8.53
C PRO A 322 -16.28 23.15 7.14
N SER A 323 -15.79 24.08 6.30
CA SER A 323 -16.23 24.22 4.90
C SER A 323 -15.77 23.08 4.00
N VAL A 324 -14.68 22.37 4.36
CA VAL A 324 -14.07 21.30 3.58
C VAL A 324 -14.55 19.94 4.13
N TYR A 325 -13.92 19.40 5.16
CA TYR A 325 -14.36 18.13 5.76
C TYR A 325 -14.48 18.16 7.29
N GLY A 326 -14.09 19.26 7.94
CA GLY A 326 -14.23 19.40 9.39
C GLY A 326 -13.50 18.30 10.17
N SER A 327 -14.17 17.75 11.19
CA SER A 327 -13.65 16.69 12.06
C SER A 327 -13.58 15.30 11.43
N ALA A 328 -14.03 15.13 10.18
CA ALA A 328 -13.94 13.85 9.48
C ALA A 328 -12.50 13.50 9.07
N ILE A 329 -11.61 14.50 8.93
CA ILE A 329 -10.21 14.27 8.58
C ILE A 329 -9.44 13.86 9.82
N THR A 330 -8.81 12.69 9.74
CA THR A 330 -8.05 12.15 10.86
C THR A 330 -6.54 12.30 10.68
N PRO A 331 -5.75 12.14 11.77
CA PRO A 331 -4.30 12.09 11.67
C PRO A 331 -3.67 11.02 10.78
N ARG A 332 -4.41 10.00 10.31
CA ARG A 332 -3.93 8.97 9.38
C ARG A 332 -4.36 9.24 7.93
N MET A 333 -4.92 10.41 7.67
CA MET A 333 -5.40 10.82 6.35
C MET A 333 -4.59 11.99 5.81
N LEU A 334 -4.47 12.05 4.49
CA LEU A 334 -3.96 13.19 3.73
C LEU A 334 -4.99 13.61 2.70
N CYS A 335 -4.95 14.89 2.34
CA CYS A 335 -5.80 15.46 1.30
C CYS A 335 -4.93 15.92 0.15
N ALA A 336 -5.35 15.63 -1.07
CA ALA A 336 -4.70 16.12 -2.27
C ALA A 336 -5.74 16.46 -3.33
N GLY A 337 -5.44 17.46 -4.16
CA GLY A 337 -6.34 17.97 -5.18
C GLY A 337 -6.47 19.48 -5.12
N PHE A 338 -7.37 20.01 -5.93
CA PHE A 338 -7.62 21.45 -5.96
C PHE A 338 -8.89 21.76 -5.19
N LEU A 339 -8.85 22.72 -4.26
CA LEU A 339 -10.05 23.15 -3.54
C LEU A 339 -11.14 23.72 -4.47
N LYS A 340 -10.76 24.20 -5.66
CA LYS A 340 -11.70 24.62 -6.71
C LYS A 340 -12.38 23.44 -7.43
N GLY A 341 -11.98 22.20 -7.16
CA GLY A 341 -12.45 20.99 -7.85
C GLY A 341 -11.72 20.73 -9.18
N ASN A 342 -12.45 20.19 -10.16
CA ASN A 342 -12.04 19.80 -11.52
C ASN A 342 -11.17 18.54 -11.63
N ILE A 343 -10.10 18.41 -10.84
CA ILE A 343 -9.18 17.26 -10.90
C ILE A 343 -9.21 16.56 -9.55
N ASP A 344 -9.57 15.27 -9.55
CA ASP A 344 -9.73 14.45 -8.35
C ASP A 344 -9.68 12.95 -8.70
N ALA A 345 -9.44 12.10 -7.70
CA ALA A 345 -9.72 10.66 -7.82
C ALA A 345 -11.22 10.40 -7.70
N CYS A 346 -11.72 9.30 -8.26
CA CYS A 346 -13.15 9.00 -8.26
C CYS A 346 -13.46 7.54 -7.91
N GLN A 347 -14.74 7.14 -7.98
CA GLN A 347 -15.12 5.76 -7.67
C GLN A 347 -14.41 4.77 -8.60
N GLY A 348 -13.88 3.68 -8.05
CA GLY A 348 -13.02 2.74 -8.78
C GLY A 348 -11.52 3.06 -8.68
N ASP A 349 -11.14 4.29 -8.32
CA ASP A 349 -9.75 4.59 -7.97
C ASP A 349 -9.41 4.17 -6.55
N SER A 350 -10.38 3.77 -5.73
CA SER A 350 -10.15 3.23 -4.38
C SER A 350 -9.03 2.21 -4.36
N GLY A 351 -8.06 2.35 -3.46
CA GLY A 351 -6.86 1.50 -3.45
C GLY A 351 -5.78 1.91 -4.47
N GLY A 352 -6.11 2.79 -5.42
CA GLY A 352 -5.18 3.48 -6.30
C GLY A 352 -4.22 4.40 -5.54
N LEU A 353 -3.26 4.95 -6.26
CA LEU A 353 -1.99 5.38 -5.66
C LEU A 353 -1.81 6.87 -5.77
N LEU A 354 -1.32 7.48 -4.70
CA LEU A 354 -0.81 8.84 -4.71
C LEU A 354 0.69 8.80 -4.48
N VAL A 355 1.46 9.02 -5.54
CA VAL A 355 2.91 8.89 -5.54
C VAL A 355 3.62 10.23 -5.66
N TYR A 356 4.82 10.31 -5.09
CA TYR A 356 5.67 11.49 -5.12
C TYR A 356 7.08 11.11 -5.59
N LEU A 357 7.63 11.89 -6.51
CA LEU A 357 9.00 11.73 -6.99
C LEU A 357 9.94 12.56 -6.11
N SER A 358 10.73 11.87 -5.29
CA SER A 358 11.91 12.46 -4.63
C SER A 358 13.16 12.03 -5.41
N SER A 359 14.05 11.23 -4.80
CA SER A 359 15.09 10.50 -5.55
C SER A 359 14.55 9.28 -6.32
N ARG A 360 13.38 8.79 -5.91
CA ARG A 360 12.64 7.64 -6.43
C ARG A 360 11.14 7.92 -6.24
N TRP A 361 10.30 7.23 -6.98
CA TRP A 361 8.86 7.26 -6.75
C TRP A 361 8.50 6.56 -5.44
N GLN A 362 7.77 7.27 -4.59
CA GLN A 362 7.36 6.82 -3.27
C GLN A 362 5.85 6.91 -3.10
N LEU A 363 5.26 5.90 -2.47
CA LEU A 363 3.83 5.82 -2.20
C LEU A 363 3.46 6.67 -0.98
N MET A 364 2.98 7.89 -1.21
CA MET A 364 2.62 8.81 -0.13
C MET A 364 1.22 8.54 0.40
N GLY A 365 0.29 8.17 -0.49
CA GLY A 365 -1.10 7.93 -0.13
C GLY A 365 -1.76 6.84 -0.94
N ILE A 366 -2.87 6.34 -0.41
CA ILE A 366 -3.75 5.37 -1.09
C ILE A 366 -5.15 5.98 -1.15
N VAL A 367 -5.75 6.04 -2.34
CA VAL A 367 -7.08 6.63 -2.55
C VAL A 367 -8.10 5.92 -1.65
N SER A 368 -8.76 6.67 -0.78
CA SER A 368 -9.65 6.12 0.25
C SER A 368 -11.10 6.59 0.04
N TRP A 369 -11.37 7.90 0.11
CA TRP A 369 -12.73 8.43 -0.03
C TRP A 369 -12.76 9.89 -0.47
N GLY A 370 -13.95 10.38 -0.81
CA GLY A 370 -14.24 11.77 -1.15
C GLY A 370 -15.75 12.00 -1.20
N VAL A 371 -16.18 13.25 -1.13
CA VAL A 371 -17.62 13.60 -1.30
C VAL A 371 -17.88 13.98 -2.75
N GLY A 372 -18.46 13.04 -3.50
CA GLY A 372 -18.53 13.16 -4.96
C GLY A 372 -17.15 12.97 -5.59
N CYS A 373 -16.95 13.52 -6.79
CA CYS A 373 -15.64 13.58 -7.43
C CYS A 373 -15.44 14.97 -8.01
N ALA A 374 -14.28 15.59 -7.76
CA ALA A 374 -13.88 16.88 -8.33
C ALA A 374 -14.84 18.05 -8.01
N ARG A 375 -15.55 17.97 -6.87
CA ARG A 375 -16.44 19.03 -6.40
C ARG A 375 -15.65 20.14 -5.69
N GLU A 376 -16.14 21.38 -5.81
CA GLU A 376 -15.56 22.50 -5.09
C GLU A 376 -15.63 22.28 -3.57
N GLY A 377 -14.52 22.54 -2.88
CA GLY A 377 -14.34 22.36 -1.45
C GLY A 377 -14.31 20.90 -0.99
N LYS A 378 -14.27 19.91 -1.89
CA LYS A 378 -14.26 18.48 -1.57
C LYS A 378 -13.13 17.76 -2.32
N PRO A 379 -11.86 17.97 -1.92
CA PRO A 379 -10.73 17.26 -2.52
C PRO A 379 -10.73 15.77 -2.15
N GLY A 380 -9.96 14.96 -2.87
CA GLY A 380 -9.75 13.56 -2.53
C GLY A 380 -9.07 13.37 -1.16
N VAL A 381 -9.51 12.35 -0.43
CA VAL A 381 -8.93 11.93 0.85
C VAL A 381 -8.28 10.56 0.68
N TYR A 382 -7.04 10.47 1.14
CA TYR A 382 -6.19 9.31 0.97
C TYR A 382 -5.72 8.84 2.34
N THR A 383 -5.47 7.54 2.47
CA THR A 383 -4.76 6.96 3.61
C THR A 383 -3.31 7.43 3.57
N ASP A 384 -2.81 8.04 4.65
CA ASP A 384 -1.43 8.49 4.79
C ASP A 384 -0.51 7.32 5.14
N VAL A 385 0.24 6.86 4.14
CA VAL A 385 1.13 5.69 4.26
C VAL A 385 2.21 5.92 5.31
N SER A 386 2.71 7.16 5.46
CA SER A 386 3.75 7.49 6.43
C SER A 386 3.33 7.25 7.89
N GLN A 387 2.03 7.33 8.16
CA GLN A 387 1.45 7.11 9.50
C GLN A 387 1.21 5.63 9.80
N LEU A 388 1.27 4.77 8.79
CA LEU A 388 0.93 3.34 8.89
C LEU A 388 2.10 2.42 8.54
N LEU A 389 3.31 2.96 8.35
CA LEU A 389 4.53 2.20 8.08
C LEU A 389 4.79 1.09 9.10
N ASN A 390 4.56 1.34 10.39
CA ASN A 390 4.70 0.32 11.43
C ASN A 390 3.84 -0.91 11.13
N TRP A 391 2.58 -0.69 10.73
CA TRP A 391 1.68 -1.77 10.41
C TRP A 391 2.10 -2.49 9.12
N ILE A 392 2.47 -1.74 8.08
CA ILE A 392 2.91 -2.30 6.79
C ILE A 392 4.11 -3.23 6.98
N TYR A 393 5.17 -2.77 7.65
CA TYR A 393 6.35 -3.60 7.90
C TYR A 393 6.04 -4.80 8.82
N THR A 394 5.20 -4.62 9.84
CA THR A 394 4.78 -5.75 10.69
C THR A 394 4.04 -6.83 9.90
N VAL A 395 3.17 -6.44 8.95
CA VAL A 395 2.48 -7.40 8.08
C VAL A 395 3.48 -8.17 7.21
N MET A 396 4.41 -7.46 6.56
CA MET A 396 5.43 -8.09 5.70
C MET A 396 6.33 -9.05 6.48
N GLU A 397 6.66 -8.74 7.73
CA GLU A 397 7.52 -9.57 8.58
C GLU A 397 6.80 -10.80 9.16
N ARG A 398 5.55 -10.64 9.65
CA ARG A 398 4.81 -11.73 10.33
C ARG A 398 4.16 -12.72 9.35
N GLN A 399 4.04 -12.37 8.08
CA GLN A 399 3.41 -13.21 7.04
C GLN A 399 4.35 -13.43 5.84
N PRO A 400 5.63 -13.81 6.06
CA PRO A 400 6.71 -13.67 5.08
C PRO A 400 6.46 -14.42 3.76
#